data_AF-A0A656GLI8-F1
#
_entry.id   AF-A0A656GLI8-F1
#
_cell.length_a   1.000
_cell.length_b   1.000
_cell.length_c   1.000
_cell.angle_alpha   90.00
_cell.angle_beta   90.00
_cell.angle_gamma   90.00
#
_symmetry.space_group_name_H-M   'P 1'
#
loop_
_entity.id
_entity.type
_entity.pdbx_description
1 polymer ?
#
loop_
_entity_poly.entity_id
_entity_poly.type
_entity_poly.pdbx_seq_one_letter_code
_entity_poly.pdbx_strand_id
1 'polypeptide(L)' 'MAGYGSTQTSGSGSSLTAGYGSTQTAREGSTLTAGYGSTGTAGADSSLIAGYG' A
#
# COMPACT_ATOMS: atom_id res chain seq x y z
N MET A 1 9.76 -0.30 -3.65
CA MET A 1 8.89 0.80 -4.10
C MET A 1 8.25 0.37 -5.42
N ALA A 2 6.93 0.41 -5.52
CA ALA A 2 6.21 0.09 -6.77
C ALA A 2 6.42 1.21 -7.80
N GLY A 3 6.52 0.85 -9.09
CA GLY A 3 6.50 1.85 -10.17
C GLY A 3 5.11 2.48 -10.34
N TYR A 4 4.99 3.44 -11.24
CA TYR A 4 3.71 4.08 -11.58
C TYR A 4 2.65 3.03 -11.98
N GLY A 5 1.40 3.20 -11.50
CA GLY A 5 0.28 2.33 -11.87
C GLY A 5 0.46 0.85 -11.51
N SER A 6 1.36 0.52 -10.58
CA SER A 6 1.66 -0.86 -10.23
C SER A 6 0.63 -1.43 -9.26
N THR A 7 0.40 -2.75 -9.33
CA THR A 7 -0.37 -3.47 -8.32
C THR A 7 0.57 -4.23 -7.41
N GLN A 8 0.47 -4.04 -6.08
CA GLN A 8 1.28 -4.77 -5.12
C GLN A 8 0.45 -5.41 -4.01
N THR A 9 0.81 -6.63 -3.62
CA THR A 9 0.18 -7.34 -2.51
C THR A 9 1.23 -7.61 -1.43
N SER A 10 0.97 -7.11 -0.23
CA SER A 10 1.81 -7.34 0.96
C SER A 10 1.59 -8.74 1.50
N GLY A 11 2.66 -9.39 1.98
CA GLY A 11 2.53 -10.53 2.89
C GLY A 11 2.04 -10.08 4.27
N SER A 12 1.68 -11.01 5.16
CA SER A 12 1.36 -10.68 6.56
C SER A 12 2.55 -10.01 7.23
N GLY A 13 2.33 -8.90 7.94
CA GLY A 13 3.37 -8.15 8.62
C GLY A 13 4.40 -7.48 7.70
N SER A 14 4.12 -7.31 6.39
CA SER A 14 5.08 -6.67 5.49
C SER A 14 4.86 -5.16 5.37
N SER A 15 5.87 -4.45 4.85
CA SER A 15 5.79 -3.02 4.59
C SER A 15 5.90 -2.74 3.08
N LEU A 16 4.89 -2.11 2.49
CA LEU A 16 4.83 -1.79 1.06
C LEU A 16 4.75 -0.27 0.84
N THR A 17 5.53 0.23 -0.12
CA THR A 17 5.45 1.61 -0.59
C THR A 17 5.02 1.65 -2.05
N ALA A 18 3.90 2.30 -2.28
CA ALA A 18 3.23 2.49 -3.54
C ALA A 18 3.82 3.63 -4.37
N GLY A 19 3.83 3.46 -5.68
CA GLY A 19 4.04 4.56 -6.62
C GLY A 19 2.75 5.36 -6.84
N TYR A 20 2.86 6.46 -7.59
CA TYR A 20 1.72 7.26 -8.03
C TYR A 20 0.71 6.40 -8.81
N GLY A 21 -0.59 6.61 -8.56
CA GLY A 21 -1.68 5.90 -9.26
C GLY A 21 -1.69 4.38 -9.09
N SER A 22 -0.95 3.85 -8.10
CA SER A 22 -0.80 2.40 -7.90
C SER A 22 -1.97 1.82 -7.09
N THR A 23 -2.15 0.50 -7.14
CA THR A 23 -3.10 -0.22 -6.29
C THR A 23 -2.34 -1.11 -5.30
N GLN A 24 -2.66 -1.10 -4.01
CA GLN A 24 -2.02 -2.01 -3.04
C GLN A 24 -3.02 -2.72 -2.15
N THR A 25 -2.66 -3.95 -1.79
CA THR A 25 -3.42 -4.77 -0.84
C THR A 25 -2.50 -5.18 0.30
N ALA A 26 -2.81 -4.70 1.51
CA ALA A 26 -2.18 -5.12 2.75
C ALA A 26 -2.83 -6.42 3.25
N ARG A 27 -2.02 -7.37 3.72
CA ARG A 27 -2.51 -8.48 4.55
C ARG A 27 -2.38 -8.10 6.03
N GLU A 28 -2.84 -8.98 6.92
CA GLU A 28 -2.87 -8.73 8.36
C GLU A 28 -1.54 -8.16 8.90
N GLY A 29 -1.62 -7.17 9.80
CA GLY A 29 -0.44 -6.59 10.46
C GLY A 29 0.51 -5.80 9.57
N SER A 30 0.13 -5.50 8.32
CA SER A 30 1.03 -4.86 7.35
C SER A 30 1.01 -3.34 7.45
N THR A 31 2.05 -2.69 6.94
CA THR A 31 2.10 -1.24 6.78
C THR A 31 2.12 -0.88 5.30
N LEU A 32 1.17 -0.07 4.84
CA LEU A 32 1.14 0.43 3.46
C LEU A 32 1.40 1.92 3.46
N THR A 33 2.35 2.37 2.65
CA THR A 33 2.51 3.78 2.29
C THR A 33 1.99 3.98 0.87
N ALA A 34 0.81 4.58 0.74
CA ALA A 34 0.12 4.80 -0.53
C ALA A 34 0.70 6.05 -1.24
N GLY A 35 0.89 6.08 -2.56
CA GLY A 35 1.31 7.29 -3.28
C GLY A 35 0.13 8.19 -3.64
N TYR A 36 0.37 9.38 -4.19
CA TYR A 36 -0.69 10.25 -4.68
C TYR A 36 -1.55 9.53 -5.74
N GLY A 37 -2.88 9.65 -5.62
CA GLY A 37 -3.84 9.00 -6.52
C GLY A 37 -3.83 7.47 -6.47
N SER A 38 -3.14 6.86 -5.50
CA SER A 38 -3.12 5.41 -5.31
C SER A 38 -4.33 4.94 -4.51
N THR A 39 -4.74 3.69 -4.74
CA THR A 39 -5.84 3.04 -4.01
C THR A 39 -5.28 1.91 -3.17
N GLY A 40 -5.52 1.95 -1.85
CA GLY A 40 -5.00 0.97 -0.91
C GLY A 40 -6.10 0.25 -0.14
N THR A 41 -6.03 -1.07 -0.06
CA THR A 41 -6.89 -1.91 0.78
C THR A 41 -6.07 -2.46 1.94
N ALA A 42 -6.47 -2.16 3.17
CA ALA A 42 -5.81 -2.61 4.39
C ALA A 42 -6.55 -3.82 5.01
N GLY A 43 -5.83 -4.89 5.34
CA GLY A 43 -6.34 -6.03 6.11
C GLY A 43 -6.47 -5.74 7.62
N ALA A 44 -6.84 -6.74 8.42
CA ALA A 44 -6.94 -6.60 9.88
C ALA A 44 -5.59 -6.18 10.51
N ASP A 45 -5.63 -5.32 11.52
CA ASP A 45 -4.43 -4.80 12.21
C ASP A 45 -3.38 -4.16 11.30
N SER A 46 -3.75 -3.72 10.10
CA SER A 46 -2.84 -3.08 9.16
C SER A 46 -3.02 -1.57 9.14
N SER A 47 -1.92 -0.87 8.90
CA SER A 47 -1.86 0.59 8.93
C SER A 47 -1.65 1.13 7.52
N LEU A 48 -2.62 1.91 7.03
CA LEU A 48 -2.52 2.59 5.73
C LEU A 48 -2.11 4.04 5.93
N ILE A 49 -0.86 4.33 5.59
CA ILE A 49 -0.29 5.67 5.56
C ILE A 49 -0.52 6.21 4.15
N ALA A 50 -1.46 7.14 3.99
CA ALA A 50 -1.58 7.87 2.74
C ALA A 50 -0.33 8.74 2.58
N GLY A 51 0.51 8.41 1.62
CA GLY A 51 1.61 9.25 1.17
C GLY A 51 1.02 10.48 0.52
N TYR A 52 1.63 11.60 0.87
CA TYR A 52 1.13 12.95 0.68
C TYR A 52 0.40 13.13 -0.66
N GLY A 53 -0.84 13.61 -0.50
CA GLY A 53 -1.50 14.44 -1.49
C GLY A 53 -0.66 15.71 -1.71
#